data_AF-H3GP92-F1
#
_entry.id   AF-H3GP92-F1
#
_cell.length_a   1.000
_cell.length_b   1.000
_cell.length_c   1.000
_cell.angle_alpha   90.00
_cell.angle_beta   90.00
_cell.angle_gamma   90.00
#
_symmetry.space_group_name_H-M   'P 1'
#
loop_
_entity.id
_entity.type
_entity.pdbx_description
1 polymer ?
#
loop_
_entity_poly.entity_id
_entity_poly.type
_entity_poly.pdbx_seq_one_letter_code
_entity_poly.pdbx_strand_id
1 'polypeptide(L)'
;MSDSILYPPNYQSLSSSVIGDVVDRSILTSHVAFAQMPPVLFDGAYACSDANSTSAPAEKTPDLKRAPPTKSVPKPQATTNFEVVELLRQAVVSHRERRRVNQMRYRKKQLKKTKTLGNEVEMLREEVKRLELQRVSASVSTSTSAWAFAAEYFHLFRHGLKPTTMRPSNQSSDPLSSLDCDVHRSFLLKTMASDVSLPFGYGVEEILRSWGLVARYYDNFHIGLVRLERGAGDSIIASTKVRVIINDSTLRYAFPHLTDHSLGNKLLGRELELRGTYCFGWDSVNNRVVSVQYSIDMLTPLLQLLGSLEDASRVFENALVTPDCKFVSPVDIRAS
;
A
#
# COMPACT_ATOMS: atom_id res chain seq x y z
N MET A 1 -11.45 -39.37 35.53
CA MET A 1 -11.71 -39.84 34.15
C MET A 1 -13.03 -39.23 33.73
N SER A 2 -13.01 -38.62 32.55
CA SER A 2 -13.98 -37.62 32.09
C SER A 2 -15.16 -38.28 31.38
N ASP A 3 -16.38 -37.96 31.80
CA ASP A 3 -17.61 -38.31 31.08
C ASP A 3 -17.87 -37.30 29.96
N SER A 4 -17.95 -37.80 28.73
CA SER A 4 -18.24 -37.05 27.51
C SER A 4 -19.62 -37.43 26.98
N ILE A 5 -20.54 -36.48 26.94
CA ILE A 5 -21.77 -36.57 26.13
C ILE A 5 -21.97 -35.22 25.44
N LEU A 6 -21.88 -35.20 24.11
CA LEU A 6 -22.17 -34.03 23.27
C LEU A 6 -23.26 -34.39 22.26
N TYR A 7 -24.45 -33.85 22.46
CA TYR A 7 -25.51 -33.74 21.46
C TYR A 7 -25.55 -32.31 20.91
N PRO A 8 -25.74 -32.12 19.59
CA PRO A 8 -25.90 -30.81 18.99
C PRO A 8 -27.27 -30.19 19.32
N PRO A 9 -27.35 -28.86 19.53
CA PRO A 9 -28.56 -28.17 19.93
C PRO A 9 -29.46 -27.82 18.73
N ASN A 10 -30.76 -27.74 19.02
CA ASN A 10 -31.87 -27.22 18.18
C ASN A 10 -32.58 -28.20 17.24
N TYR A 11 -33.32 -29.14 17.84
CA TYR A 11 -34.57 -29.65 17.29
C TYR A 11 -35.65 -29.58 18.37
N GLN A 12 -36.54 -28.58 18.30
CA GLN A 12 -38.00 -28.71 18.43
C GLN A 12 -38.69 -27.36 18.74
N SER A 13 -39.84 -27.20 18.09
CA SER A 13 -40.90 -26.19 18.28
C SER A 13 -40.74 -24.82 17.62
N LEU A 14 -41.33 -24.65 16.44
CA LEU A 14 -42.06 -23.42 16.11
C LEU A 14 -43.40 -23.81 15.47
N SER A 15 -44.46 -23.43 16.19
CA SER A 15 -45.88 -23.62 15.86
C SER A 15 -46.37 -22.67 14.79
N SER A 16 -47.48 -23.04 14.16
CA SER A 16 -48.31 -22.21 13.28
C SER A 16 -49.02 -21.07 14.04
N SER A 17 -49.15 -19.91 13.38
CA SER A 17 -49.64 -18.59 13.86
C SER A 17 -48.59 -17.85 14.71
N VAL A 18 -48.07 -16.69 14.29
CA VAL A 18 -48.77 -15.40 14.20
C VAL A 18 -48.41 -14.64 12.93
N ILE A 19 -49.44 -14.18 12.22
CA ILE A 19 -49.42 -13.26 11.08
C ILE A 19 -49.49 -11.81 11.62
N GLY A 20 -48.76 -10.90 10.99
CA GLY A 20 -48.85 -9.44 11.14
C GLY A 20 -47.44 -8.83 10.97
N ASP A 21 -47.08 -8.02 9.99
CA ASP A 21 -47.80 -7.29 8.96
C ASP A 21 -46.90 -7.21 7.71
N VAL A 22 -47.50 -7.36 6.53
CA VAL A 22 -46.85 -7.07 5.24
C VAL A 22 -47.25 -5.65 4.85
N VAL A 23 -46.28 -4.75 4.72
CA VAL A 23 -46.48 -3.44 4.08
C VAL A 23 -45.61 -3.38 2.82
N ASP A 24 -46.26 -3.18 1.67
CA ASP A 24 -45.64 -3.03 0.36
C ASP A 24 -45.35 -1.54 0.05
N ARG A 25 -44.21 -1.32 -0.61
CA ARG A 25 -43.68 -0.16 -1.38
C ARG A 25 -44.19 1.27 -1.13
N SER A 26 -43.23 2.18 -0.89
CA SER A 26 -43.06 3.37 -1.75
C SER A 26 -41.64 3.96 -1.65
N ILE A 27 -41.09 4.32 -2.81
CA ILE A 27 -39.85 5.09 -2.97
C ILE A 27 -40.23 6.57 -2.87
N LEU A 28 -39.60 7.32 -1.97
CA LEU A 28 -39.59 8.78 -2.02
C LEU A 28 -38.17 9.30 -1.88
N THR A 29 -37.72 9.97 -2.93
CA THR A 29 -36.51 10.77 -3.07
C THR A 29 -36.58 11.99 -2.13
N SER A 30 -35.56 12.21 -1.31
CA SER A 30 -35.34 13.50 -0.64
C SER A 30 -33.91 13.98 -0.86
N HIS A 31 -33.82 15.05 -1.64
CA HIS A 31 -32.65 15.90 -1.86
C HIS A 31 -32.10 16.47 -0.55
N VAL A 32 -30.77 16.46 -0.37
CA VAL A 32 -30.07 17.49 0.41
C VAL A 32 -28.81 17.91 -0.35
N ALA A 33 -28.62 19.22 -0.42
CA ALA A 33 -27.83 19.98 -1.37
C ALA A 33 -26.30 19.85 -1.20
N PHE A 34 -25.60 19.73 -2.33
CA PHE A 34 -24.18 20.05 -2.44
C PHE A 34 -24.06 21.54 -2.81
N ALA A 35 -23.30 22.28 -2.02
CA ALA A 35 -23.04 23.70 -2.22
C ALA A 35 -22.31 23.95 -3.55
N GLN A 36 -22.79 24.94 -4.28
CA GLN A 36 -22.26 25.44 -5.53
C GLN A 36 -20.95 26.21 -5.31
N MET A 37 -19.91 25.89 -6.08
CA MET A 37 -18.84 26.81 -6.43
C MET A 37 -19.08 27.29 -7.88
N PRO A 38 -18.87 28.58 -8.20
CA PRO A 38 -19.16 29.14 -9.52
C PRO A 38 -18.13 28.68 -10.59
N PRO A 39 -18.53 28.61 -11.88
CA PRO A 39 -17.69 28.04 -12.92
C PRO A 39 -16.67 29.05 -13.44
N VAL A 40 -15.43 28.60 -13.59
CA VAL A 40 -14.40 29.27 -14.40
C VAL A 40 -14.56 28.78 -15.83
N LEU A 41 -14.89 29.71 -16.73
CA LEU A 41 -14.88 29.52 -18.18
C LEU A 41 -13.47 29.12 -18.63
N PHE A 42 -13.35 27.95 -19.28
CA PHE A 42 -12.27 27.71 -20.22
C PHE A 42 -12.81 27.02 -21.47
N ASP A 43 -12.74 27.78 -22.54
CA ASP A 43 -13.03 27.41 -23.92
C ASP A 43 -11.89 26.54 -24.46
N GLY A 44 -12.19 25.52 -25.26
CA GLY A 44 -11.15 24.60 -25.72
C GLY A 44 -11.70 23.31 -26.33
N ALA A 45 -12.17 23.43 -27.56
CA ALA A 45 -12.59 22.34 -28.42
C ALA A 45 -11.49 21.29 -28.62
N TYR A 46 -11.81 20.02 -28.37
CA TYR A 46 -11.19 18.89 -29.06
C TYR A 46 -12.28 17.88 -29.45
N ALA A 47 -12.51 17.82 -30.76
CA ALA A 47 -13.28 16.79 -31.42
C ALA A 47 -12.59 15.43 -31.28
N CYS A 48 -13.35 14.39 -30.95
CA CYS A 48 -12.98 13.03 -31.31
C CYS A 48 -14.22 12.30 -31.85
N SER A 49 -14.06 11.83 -33.07
CA SER A 49 -15.09 11.31 -33.95
C SER A 49 -15.54 9.91 -33.55
N ASP A 50 -16.84 9.73 -33.42
CA ASP A 50 -17.49 8.41 -33.40
C ASP A 50 -17.50 7.80 -34.79
N ALA A 51 -16.84 6.66 -34.97
CA ALA A 51 -17.20 5.66 -35.98
C ALA A 51 -16.43 4.34 -35.70
N ASN A 52 -17.11 3.36 -35.11
CA ASN A 52 -17.10 2.00 -35.67
C ASN A 52 -18.15 1.12 -34.98
N SER A 53 -19.30 1.08 -35.63
CA SER A 53 -20.34 0.06 -35.52
C SER A 53 -19.75 -1.32 -35.80
N THR A 54 -19.84 -2.25 -34.86
CA THR A 54 -19.75 -3.68 -35.16
C THR A 54 -21.04 -4.35 -34.74
N SER A 55 -21.72 -4.87 -35.74
CA SER A 55 -23.01 -5.55 -35.73
C SER A 55 -22.94 -6.90 -35.02
N ALA A 56 -23.95 -7.18 -34.19
CA ALA A 56 -24.28 -8.53 -33.74
C ALA A 56 -25.46 -9.05 -34.59
N PRO A 57 -25.45 -10.32 -35.04
CA PRO A 57 -26.50 -10.85 -35.90
C PRO A 57 -27.76 -11.20 -35.10
N ALA A 58 -28.90 -10.77 -35.64
CA ALA A 58 -30.23 -11.15 -35.18
C ALA A 58 -30.56 -12.59 -35.61
N GLU A 59 -30.84 -13.47 -34.66
CA GLU A 59 -31.43 -14.78 -34.93
C GLU A 59 -32.94 -14.64 -35.19
N LYS A 60 -33.35 -15.23 -36.30
CA LYS A 60 -34.72 -15.27 -36.83
C LYS A 60 -35.60 -16.17 -35.97
N THR A 61 -36.70 -15.63 -35.47
CA THR A 61 -37.90 -16.37 -35.05
C THR A 61 -38.62 -16.94 -36.28
N PRO A 62 -38.99 -18.23 -36.30
CA PRO A 62 -39.94 -18.73 -37.29
C PRO A 62 -41.39 -18.56 -36.80
N ASP A 63 -42.20 -18.19 -37.79
CA ASP A 63 -43.61 -17.86 -37.81
C ASP A 63 -44.51 -19.06 -37.44
N LEU A 64 -45.44 -18.89 -36.49
CA LEU A 64 -46.46 -19.89 -36.14
C LEU A 64 -47.85 -19.36 -36.50
N LYS A 65 -48.35 -19.84 -37.63
CA LYS A 65 -49.72 -19.63 -38.12
C LYS A 65 -50.76 -20.35 -37.23
N ARG A 66 -51.83 -19.61 -36.92
CA ARG A 66 -53.27 -19.98 -36.87
C ARG A 66 -53.68 -21.28 -36.14
N ALA A 67 -54.38 -21.13 -35.01
CA ALA A 67 -55.22 -22.16 -34.39
C ALA A 67 -56.52 -22.39 -35.19
N PRO A 68 -57.02 -23.64 -35.31
CA PRO A 68 -58.09 -24.16 -34.43
C PRO A 68 -58.03 -25.71 -34.23
N PRO A 69 -59.02 -26.39 -33.62
CA PRO A 69 -59.79 -26.11 -32.41
C PRO A 69 -59.48 -27.11 -31.28
N THR A 70 -60.04 -26.79 -30.11
CA THR A 70 -60.19 -27.59 -28.88
C THR A 70 -60.32 -29.10 -29.11
N LYS A 71 -59.39 -29.88 -28.54
CA LYS A 71 -59.57 -31.31 -28.28
C LYS A 71 -59.23 -31.61 -26.82
N SER A 72 -60.30 -32.00 -26.11
CA SER A 72 -60.37 -32.85 -24.90
C SER A 72 -59.10 -33.00 -24.05
N VAL A 73 -59.19 -32.48 -22.82
CA VAL A 73 -58.36 -32.85 -21.67
C VAL A 73 -58.39 -34.37 -21.48
N PRO A 74 -57.25 -35.08 -21.50
CA PRO A 74 -57.19 -36.45 -21.04
C PRO A 74 -57.20 -36.48 -19.50
N LYS A 75 -58.04 -37.36 -18.94
CA LYS A 75 -58.08 -37.73 -17.51
C LYS A 75 -56.67 -38.01 -16.95
N PRO A 76 -56.45 -37.80 -15.63
CA PRO A 76 -55.20 -38.12 -14.98
C PRO A 76 -54.98 -39.64 -15.08
N GLN A 77 -53.98 -40.05 -15.85
CA GLN A 77 -53.49 -41.43 -15.81
C GLN A 77 -52.85 -41.65 -14.44
N ALA A 78 -53.19 -42.76 -13.80
CA ALA A 78 -52.58 -43.18 -12.55
C ALA A 78 -51.08 -43.41 -12.80
N THR A 79 -50.27 -42.41 -12.49
CA THR A 79 -48.81 -42.52 -12.47
C THR A 79 -48.46 -43.55 -11.42
N THR A 80 -47.83 -44.65 -11.82
CA THR A 80 -47.45 -45.68 -10.86
C THR A 80 -46.46 -45.07 -9.87
N ASN A 81 -46.53 -45.44 -8.58
CA ASN A 81 -45.62 -44.93 -7.54
C ASN A 81 -44.13 -45.08 -7.92
N PHE A 82 -43.81 -46.04 -8.80
CA PHE A 82 -42.48 -46.27 -9.35
C PHE A 82 -41.99 -45.14 -10.29
N GLU A 83 -42.83 -44.65 -11.20
CA GLU A 83 -42.49 -43.53 -12.10
C GLU A 83 -42.26 -42.23 -11.34
N VAL A 84 -43.06 -41.98 -10.30
CA VAL A 84 -42.91 -40.80 -9.44
C VAL A 84 -41.59 -40.85 -8.66
N VAL A 85 -41.22 -42.02 -8.15
CA VAL A 85 -39.95 -42.24 -7.43
C VAL A 85 -38.75 -42.06 -8.36
N GLU A 86 -38.82 -42.55 -9.59
CA GLU A 86 -37.74 -42.41 -10.57
C GLU A 86 -37.56 -40.96 -11.03
N LEU A 87 -38.66 -40.22 -11.25
CA LEU A 87 -38.63 -38.78 -11.50
C LEU A 87 -38.01 -37.99 -10.34
N LEU A 88 -38.32 -38.34 -9.09
CA LEU A 88 -37.71 -37.72 -7.92
C LEU A 88 -36.21 -38.03 -7.83
N ARG A 89 -35.77 -39.25 -8.14
CA ARG A 89 -34.35 -39.61 -8.20
C ARG A 89 -33.62 -38.80 -9.27
N GLN A 90 -34.17 -38.70 -10.47
CA GLN A 90 -33.61 -37.89 -11.56
C GLN A 90 -33.57 -36.39 -11.20
N ALA A 91 -34.58 -35.87 -10.51
CA ALA A 91 -34.62 -34.49 -10.05
C ALA A 91 -33.53 -34.20 -9.00
N VAL A 92 -33.29 -35.11 -8.06
CA VAL A 92 -32.21 -34.98 -7.06
C VAL A 92 -30.83 -35.03 -7.72
N VAL A 93 -30.61 -35.96 -8.65
CA VAL A 93 -29.34 -36.04 -9.41
C VAL A 93 -29.11 -34.78 -10.23
N SER A 94 -30.14 -34.31 -10.95
CA SER A 94 -30.08 -33.06 -11.73
C SER A 94 -29.80 -31.85 -10.84
N HIS A 95 -30.38 -31.79 -9.65
CA HIS A 95 -30.16 -30.70 -8.71
C HIS A 95 -28.74 -30.73 -8.10
N ARG A 96 -28.20 -31.91 -7.80
CA ARG A 96 -26.80 -32.07 -7.38
C ARG A 96 -25.83 -31.62 -8.47
N GLU A 97 -26.10 -32.00 -9.73
CA GLU A 97 -25.25 -31.61 -10.85
C GLU A 97 -25.31 -30.09 -11.10
N ARG A 98 -26.49 -29.47 -11.03
CA ARG A 98 -26.62 -28.00 -11.07
C ARG A 98 -25.84 -27.31 -9.96
N ARG A 99 -25.88 -27.82 -8.73
CA ARG A 99 -25.09 -27.28 -7.61
C ARG A 99 -23.59 -27.40 -7.87
N ARG A 100 -23.12 -28.54 -8.38
CA ARG A 100 -21.72 -28.76 -8.74
C ARG A 100 -21.26 -27.77 -9.82
N VAL A 101 -22.02 -27.63 -10.90
CA VAL A 101 -21.74 -26.69 -11.99
C VAL A 101 -21.76 -25.24 -11.49
N ASN A 102 -22.75 -24.85 -10.68
CA ASN A 102 -22.82 -23.51 -10.10
C ASN A 102 -21.64 -23.23 -9.16
N GLN A 103 -21.22 -24.20 -8.35
CA GLN A 103 -20.07 -24.05 -7.46
C GLN A 103 -18.76 -23.94 -8.25
N MET A 104 -18.59 -24.71 -9.33
CA MET A 104 -17.46 -24.56 -10.26
C MET A 104 -17.45 -23.18 -10.94
N ARG A 105 -18.60 -22.71 -11.42
CA ARG A 105 -18.75 -21.37 -12.01
C ARG A 105 -18.44 -20.27 -11.01
N TYR A 106 -18.92 -20.40 -9.78
CA TYR A 106 -18.64 -19.46 -8.69
C TYR A 106 -17.13 -19.41 -8.38
N ARG A 107 -16.48 -20.56 -8.20
CA ARG A 107 -15.03 -20.64 -7.97
C ARG A 107 -14.24 -20.03 -9.13
N LYS A 108 -14.62 -20.31 -10.37
CA LYS A 108 -14.01 -19.74 -11.57
C LYS A 108 -14.19 -18.22 -11.65
N LYS A 109 -15.38 -17.70 -11.29
CA LYS A 109 -15.66 -16.26 -11.22
C LYS A 109 -14.81 -15.57 -10.15
N GLN A 110 -14.67 -16.19 -8.97
CA GLN A 110 -13.82 -15.64 -7.90
C GLN A 110 -12.35 -15.60 -8.31
N LEU A 111 -11.82 -16.70 -8.87
CA LEU A 111 -10.43 -16.75 -9.36
C LEU A 111 -10.16 -15.72 -10.46
N LYS A 112 -11.12 -15.53 -11.38
CA LYS A 112 -11.01 -14.49 -12.42
C LYS A 112 -10.95 -13.10 -11.78
N LYS A 113 -11.83 -12.82 -10.81
CA LYS A 113 -11.86 -11.53 -10.10
C LYS A 113 -10.55 -11.25 -9.37
N THR A 114 -10.01 -12.21 -8.62
CA THR A 114 -8.74 -12.04 -7.90
C THR A 114 -7.57 -11.83 -8.85
N LYS A 115 -7.53 -12.56 -9.96
CA LYS A 115 -6.49 -12.38 -10.99
C LYS A 115 -6.59 -11.00 -11.67
N THR A 116 -7.79 -10.57 -12.03
CA THR A 116 -8.01 -9.24 -12.64
C THR A 116 -7.58 -8.13 -11.68
N LEU A 117 -8.00 -8.20 -10.40
CA LEU A 117 -7.57 -7.23 -9.39
C LEU A 117 -6.05 -7.23 -9.17
N GLY A 118 -5.41 -8.40 -9.13
CA GLY A 118 -3.96 -8.49 -9.01
C GLY A 118 -3.23 -7.80 -10.17
N ASN A 119 -3.70 -8.01 -11.40
CA ASN A 119 -3.15 -7.35 -12.57
C ASN A 119 -3.40 -5.83 -12.55
N GLU A 120 -4.59 -5.38 -12.15
CA GLU A 120 -4.90 -3.94 -12.03
C GLU A 120 -4.01 -3.25 -10.99
N VAL A 121 -3.78 -3.89 -9.83
CA VAL A 121 -2.86 -3.36 -8.81
C VAL A 121 -1.44 -3.26 -9.34
N GLU A 122 -0.97 -4.26 -10.08
CA GLU A 122 0.38 -4.23 -10.65
C GLU A 122 0.51 -3.13 -11.71
N MET A 123 -0.46 -3.00 -12.64
CA MET A 123 -0.48 -1.91 -13.62
C MET A 123 -0.51 -0.53 -12.95
N LEU A 124 -1.31 -0.35 -11.90
CA LEU A 124 -1.36 0.92 -11.16
C LEU A 124 -0.04 1.22 -10.46
N ARG A 125 0.67 0.21 -9.94
CA ARG A 125 1.99 0.39 -9.33
C ARG A 125 3.04 0.79 -10.37
N GLU A 126 3.03 0.15 -11.54
CA GLU A 126 3.90 0.51 -12.66
C GLU A 126 3.63 1.94 -13.14
N GLU A 127 2.35 2.32 -13.25
CA GLU A 127 1.94 3.66 -13.67
C GLU A 127 2.34 4.73 -12.66
N VAL A 128 2.16 4.47 -11.36
CA VAL A 128 2.66 5.36 -10.31
C VAL A 128 4.17 5.54 -10.43
N LYS A 129 4.93 4.44 -10.58
CA LYS A 129 6.39 4.52 -10.76
C LYS A 129 6.75 5.34 -12.01
N ARG A 130 6.05 5.15 -13.12
CA ARG A 130 6.25 5.89 -14.38
C ARG A 130 5.98 7.38 -14.21
N LEU A 131 4.87 7.74 -13.54
CA LEU A 131 4.48 9.12 -13.28
C LEU A 131 5.45 9.81 -12.31
N GLU A 132 5.94 9.10 -11.29
CA GLU A 132 6.99 9.61 -10.40
C GLU A 132 8.28 9.91 -11.16
N LEU A 133 8.74 9.00 -12.03
CA LEU A 133 9.90 9.24 -12.90
C LEU A 133 9.70 10.43 -13.85
N GLN A 134 8.50 10.55 -14.43
CA GLN A 134 8.17 11.68 -15.32
C GLN A 134 8.15 13.01 -14.57
N ARG A 135 7.62 13.04 -13.34
CA ARG A 135 7.63 14.23 -12.50
C ARG A 135 9.06 14.64 -12.14
N VAL A 136 9.90 13.71 -11.71
CA VAL A 136 11.32 13.97 -11.39
C VAL A 136 12.07 14.49 -12.62
N SER A 137 11.74 14.00 -13.82
CA SER A 137 12.34 14.48 -15.07
C SER A 137 11.85 15.88 -15.47
N ALA A 138 10.57 16.19 -15.20
CA ALA A 138 9.95 17.47 -15.51
C ALA A 138 10.27 18.57 -14.47
N SER A 139 10.55 18.21 -13.21
CA SER A 139 10.93 19.13 -12.14
C SER A 139 12.36 19.65 -12.26
N VAL A 140 13.14 19.15 -13.22
CA VAL A 140 14.44 19.69 -13.65
C VAL A 140 14.24 21.02 -14.41
N SER A 141 13.63 22.00 -13.76
CA SER A 141 13.66 23.39 -14.19
C SER A 141 15.08 23.94 -13.98
N THR A 142 15.56 24.74 -14.92
CA THR A 142 16.92 25.29 -15.03
C THR A 142 17.35 26.23 -13.88
N SER A 143 16.45 26.52 -12.93
CA SER A 143 16.76 27.20 -11.67
C SER A 143 16.30 26.36 -10.48
N THR A 144 17.17 25.49 -9.96
CA THR A 144 16.87 24.74 -8.73
C THR A 144 16.90 25.71 -7.56
N SER A 145 15.74 26.22 -7.13
CA SER A 145 15.68 26.95 -5.86
C SER A 145 15.92 25.97 -4.70
N ALA A 146 16.46 26.48 -3.58
CA ALA A 146 16.66 25.66 -2.38
C ALA A 146 15.37 24.97 -1.90
N TRP A 147 14.21 25.61 -2.12
CA TRP A 147 12.88 25.06 -1.82
C TRP A 147 12.50 23.90 -2.73
N ALA A 148 12.72 24.07 -4.04
CA ALA A 148 12.47 23.01 -5.02
C ALA A 148 13.38 21.80 -4.76
N PHE A 149 14.66 22.05 -4.45
CA PHE A 149 15.57 21.00 -4.02
C PHE A 149 15.01 20.24 -2.81
N ALA A 150 14.63 20.93 -1.72
CA ALA A 150 14.19 20.28 -0.49
C ALA A 150 12.91 19.46 -0.71
N ALA A 151 11.95 19.99 -1.46
CA ALA A 151 10.72 19.28 -1.80
C ALA A 151 11.00 18.02 -2.64
N GLU A 152 11.86 18.11 -3.64
CA GLU A 152 12.23 16.97 -4.49
C GLU A 152 13.08 15.95 -3.75
N TYR A 153 13.96 16.37 -2.83
CA TYR A 153 14.73 15.47 -1.97
C TYR A 153 13.81 14.54 -1.17
N PHE A 154 12.82 15.09 -0.43
CA PHE A 154 11.90 14.25 0.33
C PHE A 154 10.90 13.50 -0.53
N HIS A 155 10.60 13.99 -1.74
CA HIS A 155 9.79 13.23 -2.68
C HIS A 155 10.54 11.98 -3.16
N LEU A 156 11.80 12.15 -3.56
CA LEU A 156 12.63 11.09 -4.11
C LEU A 156 12.94 10.02 -3.06
N PHE A 157 13.37 10.44 -1.87
CA PHE A 157 13.71 9.53 -0.76
C PHE A 157 12.51 9.12 0.11
N ARG A 158 11.27 9.38 -0.33
CA ARG A 158 10.03 9.16 0.46
C ARG A 158 9.94 7.77 1.07
N HIS A 159 10.42 6.75 0.35
CA HIS A 159 10.38 5.35 0.74
C HIS A 159 11.76 4.79 1.10
N GLY A 160 12.76 5.66 1.29
CA GLY A 160 14.16 5.28 1.39
C GLY A 160 14.72 4.68 0.10
N LEU A 161 15.96 4.20 0.17
CA LEU A 161 16.50 3.37 -0.90
C LEU A 161 15.93 1.97 -0.77
N LYS A 162 15.44 1.40 -1.88
CA LYS A 162 15.13 -0.02 -1.89
C LYS A 162 16.45 -0.78 -2.02
N PRO A 163 16.69 -1.82 -1.20
CA PRO A 163 17.72 -2.78 -1.51
C PRO A 163 17.26 -3.48 -2.79
N THR A 164 17.68 -2.96 -3.94
CA THR A 164 17.47 -3.67 -5.21
C THR A 164 18.04 -5.05 -4.98
N THR A 165 17.18 -6.06 -5.13
CA THR A 165 17.46 -7.48 -4.89
C THR A 165 18.93 -7.75 -5.08
N MET A 166 19.64 -7.99 -3.97
CA MET A 166 21.04 -8.41 -3.96
C MET A 166 21.12 -9.75 -4.70
N ARG A 167 21.10 -9.68 -6.03
CA ARG A 167 21.40 -10.78 -6.90
C ARG A 167 22.91 -10.93 -6.78
N PRO A 168 23.43 -12.10 -6.36
CA PRO A 168 24.85 -12.35 -6.42
C PRO A 168 25.22 -12.45 -7.91
N SER A 169 25.49 -11.31 -8.56
CA SER A 169 26.20 -11.31 -9.83
C SER A 169 27.67 -11.49 -9.50
N ASN A 170 28.13 -12.73 -9.60
CA ASN A 170 29.50 -12.95 -10.02
C ASN A 170 29.70 -12.11 -11.29
N GLN A 171 30.66 -11.17 -11.25
CA GLN A 171 31.10 -10.26 -12.33
C GLN A 171 30.43 -8.86 -12.38
N SER A 172 30.68 -8.04 -11.35
CA SER A 172 31.11 -6.63 -11.48
C SER A 172 31.38 -6.04 -10.08
N SER A 173 32.44 -5.25 -9.94
CA SER A 173 33.00 -4.79 -8.67
C SER A 173 32.36 -3.51 -8.13
N ASP A 174 31.04 -3.35 -8.24
CA ASP A 174 30.36 -2.22 -7.58
C ASP A 174 28.95 -2.61 -7.09
N PRO A 175 28.77 -2.88 -5.78
CA PRO A 175 27.50 -3.31 -5.19
C PRO A 175 26.39 -2.24 -5.18
N LEU A 176 26.62 -1.04 -5.75
CA LEU A 176 25.66 0.07 -5.76
C LEU A 176 24.84 0.22 -7.06
N SER A 177 25.14 -0.56 -8.11
CA SER A 177 24.56 -0.40 -9.46
C SER A 177 23.16 -1.01 -9.59
N SER A 178 22.16 -0.33 -9.05
CA SER A 178 20.76 -0.60 -9.38
C SER A 178 20.07 0.64 -9.92
N LEU A 179 19.16 0.47 -10.88
CA LEU A 179 18.48 1.56 -11.58
C LEU A 179 17.81 2.58 -10.63
N ASP A 180 17.26 2.11 -9.51
CA ASP A 180 16.66 2.98 -8.50
C ASP A 180 17.75 3.78 -7.75
N CYS A 181 18.91 3.19 -7.44
CA CYS A 181 20.05 3.92 -6.87
C CYS A 181 20.64 4.95 -7.85
N ASP A 182 20.62 4.67 -9.15
CA ASP A 182 21.16 5.56 -10.18
C ASP A 182 20.41 6.91 -10.25
N VAL A 183 19.08 6.91 -10.09
CA VAL A 183 18.27 8.14 -10.08
C VAL A 183 18.58 8.98 -8.84
N HIS A 184 18.63 8.36 -7.65
CA HIS A 184 18.96 9.05 -6.40
C HIS A 184 20.36 9.64 -6.45
N ARG A 185 21.34 8.86 -6.90
CA ARG A 185 22.73 9.29 -7.05
C ARG A 185 22.86 10.46 -8.03
N SER A 186 22.23 10.35 -9.20
CA SER A 186 22.27 11.41 -10.23
C SER A 186 21.65 12.71 -9.73
N PHE A 187 20.54 12.63 -9.00
CA PHE A 187 19.93 13.80 -8.36
C PHE A 187 20.88 14.47 -7.36
N LEU A 188 21.51 13.69 -6.47
CA LEU A 188 22.44 14.24 -5.47
C LEU A 188 23.68 14.88 -6.12
N LEU A 189 24.32 14.21 -7.09
CA LEU A 189 25.48 14.74 -7.81
C LEU A 189 25.19 16.05 -8.56
N LYS A 190 23.95 16.19 -9.05
CA LYS A 190 23.50 17.39 -9.77
C LYS A 190 23.16 18.55 -8.83
N THR A 191 22.67 18.27 -7.63
CA THR A 191 22.10 19.28 -6.73
C THR A 191 22.99 19.65 -5.54
N MET A 192 24.00 18.82 -5.23
CA MET A 192 24.90 19.02 -4.09
C MET A 192 26.32 19.38 -4.56
N ALA A 193 27.06 20.05 -3.68
CA ALA A 193 28.50 20.20 -3.81
C ALA A 193 29.18 18.83 -3.65
N SER A 194 30.32 18.63 -4.30
CA SER A 194 31.08 17.38 -4.21
C SER A 194 31.57 17.07 -2.79
N ASP A 195 31.78 18.12 -2.00
CA ASP A 195 32.25 18.13 -0.62
C ASP A 195 31.13 18.51 0.37
N VAL A 196 29.86 18.29 0.01
CA VAL A 196 28.71 18.55 0.90
C VAL A 196 28.95 17.96 2.29
N SER A 197 28.84 18.78 3.33
CA SER A 197 29.13 18.36 4.71
C SER A 197 27.93 17.70 5.37
N LEU A 198 28.15 16.59 6.07
CA LEU A 198 27.16 15.85 6.84
C LEU A 198 27.61 15.66 8.29
N PRO A 199 26.71 15.28 9.22
CA PRO A 199 27.09 15.05 10.62
C PRO A 199 28.11 13.91 10.80
N PHE A 200 28.31 13.08 9.78
CA PHE A 200 29.13 11.86 9.83
C PHE A 200 30.14 11.76 8.67
N GLY A 201 30.36 12.83 7.91
CA GLY A 201 31.37 12.85 6.83
C GLY A 201 31.07 13.87 5.73
N TYR A 202 31.62 13.64 4.54
CA TYR A 202 31.50 14.56 3.41
C TYR A 202 31.18 13.82 2.11
N GLY A 203 30.46 14.51 1.22
CA GLY A 203 30.18 14.05 -0.13
C GLY A 203 28.91 13.22 -0.28
N VAL A 204 28.52 13.01 -1.54
CA VAL A 204 27.28 12.32 -1.93
C VAL A 204 27.26 10.85 -1.52
N GLU A 205 28.42 10.17 -1.53
CA GLU A 205 28.52 8.77 -1.13
C GLU A 205 28.06 8.53 0.31
N GLU A 206 28.33 9.49 1.18
CA GLU A 206 28.05 9.38 2.59
C GLU A 206 26.53 9.45 2.86
N ILE A 207 25.81 10.25 2.05
CA ILE A 207 24.34 10.27 2.03
C ILE A 207 23.77 8.93 1.57
N LEU A 208 24.28 8.39 0.46
CA LEU A 208 23.83 7.11 -0.09
C LEU A 208 24.10 5.96 0.88
N ARG A 209 25.26 5.97 1.54
CA ARG A 209 25.61 5.01 2.60
C ARG A 209 24.63 5.07 3.76
N SER A 210 24.29 6.28 4.23
CA SER A 210 23.31 6.47 5.30
C SER A 210 21.93 5.94 4.92
N TRP A 211 21.46 6.24 3.70
CA TRP A 211 20.22 5.68 3.19
C TRP A 211 20.27 4.15 2.98
N GLY A 212 21.44 3.60 2.67
CA GLY A 212 21.67 2.15 2.65
C GLY A 212 21.52 1.51 4.04
N LEU A 213 21.92 2.20 5.10
CA LEU A 213 21.67 1.76 6.47
C LEU A 213 20.19 1.83 6.83
N VAL A 214 19.48 2.91 6.45
CA VAL A 214 18.02 3.00 6.59
C VAL A 214 17.34 1.81 5.93
N ALA A 215 17.71 1.49 4.69
CA ALA A 215 17.16 0.37 3.91
C ALA A 215 17.43 -1.00 4.57
N ARG A 216 18.57 -1.13 5.27
CA ARG A 216 18.93 -2.35 6.00
C ARG A 216 18.20 -2.48 7.33
N TYR A 217 17.96 -1.36 8.01
CA TYR A 217 17.38 -1.34 9.36
C TYR A 217 15.85 -1.40 9.32
N TYR A 218 15.24 -0.83 8.27
CA TYR A 218 13.79 -0.67 8.16
C TYR A 218 13.29 -1.15 6.81
N ASP A 219 12.53 -2.25 6.81
CA ASP A 219 11.89 -2.75 5.58
C ASP A 219 10.74 -1.84 5.12
N ASN A 220 10.05 -1.22 6.09
CA ASN A 220 8.93 -0.31 5.85
C ASN A 220 9.27 1.09 6.36
N PHE A 221 10.02 1.83 5.55
CA PHE A 221 10.38 3.21 5.82
C PHE A 221 9.49 4.19 5.03
N HIS A 222 9.04 5.23 5.69
CA HIS A 222 8.38 6.37 5.05
C HIS A 222 8.83 7.67 5.67
N ILE A 223 9.23 8.64 4.85
CA ILE A 223 9.47 10.02 5.28
C ILE A 223 8.56 10.96 4.50
N GLY A 224 7.86 11.83 5.22
CA GLY A 224 7.02 12.88 4.67
C GLY A 224 7.55 14.26 5.04
N LEU A 225 7.64 15.14 4.05
CA LEU A 225 7.83 16.57 4.28
C LEU A 225 6.53 17.18 4.84
N VAL A 226 6.62 17.84 5.99
CA VAL A 226 5.49 18.52 6.64
C VAL A 226 5.50 20.01 6.30
N ARG A 227 6.66 20.64 6.41
CA ARG A 227 6.83 22.09 6.28
C ARG A 227 8.27 22.42 5.88
N LEU A 228 8.41 23.45 5.07
CA LEU A 228 9.69 24.09 4.75
C LEU A 228 9.69 25.52 5.32
N GLU A 229 10.86 25.95 5.79
CA GLU A 229 11.09 27.28 6.31
C GLU A 229 12.48 27.78 5.92
N ARG A 230 12.66 29.09 5.97
CA ARG A 230 13.99 29.69 5.87
C ARG A 230 14.71 29.55 7.22
N GLY A 231 15.93 29.03 7.18
CA GLY A 231 16.82 28.97 8.33
C GLY A 231 17.75 30.17 8.41
N ALA A 232 18.84 30.02 9.17
CA ALA A 232 19.87 31.04 9.26
C ALA A 232 20.63 31.18 7.92
N GLY A 233 20.92 32.41 7.51
CA GLY A 233 21.54 32.70 6.21
C GLY A 233 20.70 32.19 5.04
N ASP A 234 21.35 31.48 4.12
CA ASP A 234 20.70 30.88 2.94
C ASP A 234 20.16 29.47 3.20
N SER A 235 20.17 28.97 4.44
CA SER A 235 19.70 27.61 4.72
C SER A 235 18.19 27.44 4.63
N ILE A 236 17.76 26.20 4.33
CA ILE A 236 16.35 25.77 4.36
C ILE A 236 16.17 24.72 5.44
N ILE A 237 15.18 24.94 6.30
CA ILE A 237 14.78 24.00 7.35
C ILE A 237 13.56 23.22 6.87
N ALA A 238 13.61 21.91 6.96
CA ALA A 238 12.51 21.03 6.65
C ALA A 238 12.06 20.26 7.89
N SER A 239 10.80 20.43 8.28
CA SER A 239 10.16 19.58 9.28
C SER A 239 9.59 18.34 8.60
N THR A 240 9.88 17.17 9.15
CA THR A 240 9.48 15.89 8.58
C THR A 240 8.77 15.02 9.59
N LYS A 241 8.02 14.06 9.08
CA LYS A 241 7.37 13.00 9.84
C LYS A 241 7.79 11.67 9.23
N VAL A 242 8.42 10.83 10.04
CA VAL A 242 8.95 9.53 9.63
C VAL A 242 8.08 8.45 10.25
N ARG A 243 7.71 7.43 9.46
CA ARG A 243 7.04 6.23 9.96
C ARG A 243 7.93 5.03 9.72
N VAL A 244 8.13 4.25 10.78
CA VAL A 244 8.88 3.00 10.74
C VAL A 244 8.15 1.93 11.52
N ILE A 245 8.29 0.69 11.11
CA ILE A 245 7.83 -0.47 11.89
C ILE A 245 9.08 -1.18 12.39
N ILE A 246 9.20 -1.37 13.71
CA ILE A 246 10.29 -2.15 14.29
C ILE A 246 10.02 -3.62 13.98
N ASN A 247 10.87 -4.24 13.18
CA ASN A 247 10.79 -5.67 12.84
C ASN A 247 12.07 -6.41 13.25
N ASP A 248 12.16 -7.69 12.90
CA ASP A 248 13.35 -8.50 13.19
C ASP A 248 14.63 -7.90 12.60
N SER A 249 14.58 -7.31 11.39
CA SER A 249 15.71 -6.60 10.78
C SER A 249 16.12 -5.40 11.62
N THR A 250 15.16 -4.60 12.10
CA THR A 250 15.42 -3.46 12.98
C THR A 250 16.06 -3.91 14.29
N LEU A 251 15.53 -4.93 14.95
CA LEU A 251 16.15 -5.45 16.17
C LEU A 251 17.56 -5.95 15.89
N ARG A 252 17.75 -6.76 14.85
CA ARG A 252 19.05 -7.35 14.51
C ARG A 252 20.12 -6.31 14.17
N TYR A 253 19.76 -5.24 13.45
CA TYR A 253 20.74 -4.29 12.93
C TYR A 253 20.79 -2.97 13.69
N ALA A 254 19.71 -2.51 14.31
CA ALA A 254 19.69 -1.27 15.09
C ALA A 254 19.83 -1.51 16.60
N PHE A 255 19.27 -2.61 17.11
CA PHE A 255 19.22 -2.92 18.55
C PHE A 255 19.67 -4.36 18.84
N PRO A 256 20.87 -4.79 18.38
CA PRO A 256 21.25 -6.20 18.37
C PRO A 256 21.19 -6.85 19.76
N HIS A 257 21.49 -6.09 20.81
CA HIS A 257 21.43 -6.52 22.22
C HIS A 257 20.02 -6.83 22.71
N LEU A 258 18.98 -6.38 22.00
CA LEU A 258 17.59 -6.60 22.38
C LEU A 258 16.94 -7.82 21.71
N THR A 259 17.62 -8.49 20.79
CA THR A 259 17.06 -9.61 20.00
C THR A 259 16.47 -10.71 20.89
N ASP A 260 17.15 -11.06 21.98
CA ASP A 260 16.71 -12.07 22.96
C ASP A 260 16.27 -11.45 24.31
N HIS A 261 15.93 -10.16 24.31
CA HIS A 261 15.59 -9.40 25.51
C HIS A 261 14.09 -9.08 25.59
N SER A 262 13.55 -8.98 26.81
CA SER A 262 12.12 -8.65 27.04
C SER A 262 11.70 -7.32 26.42
N LEU A 263 12.61 -6.34 26.39
CA LEU A 263 12.39 -5.05 25.71
C LEU A 263 12.27 -5.21 24.19
N GLY A 264 13.05 -6.08 23.56
CA GLY A 264 12.93 -6.37 22.13
C GLY A 264 11.53 -6.87 21.78
N ASN A 265 10.97 -7.76 22.59
CA ASN A 265 9.59 -8.25 22.44
C ASN A 265 8.53 -7.14 22.59
N LYS A 266 8.78 -6.10 23.41
CA LYS A 266 7.87 -4.95 23.52
C LYS A 266 7.89 -4.07 22.26
N LEU A 267 9.06 -3.96 21.63
CA LEU A 267 9.30 -3.13 20.45
C LEU A 267 8.88 -3.82 19.14
N LEU A 268 9.03 -5.14 19.05
CA LEU A 268 8.76 -5.90 17.82
C LEU A 268 7.31 -5.71 17.34
N GLY A 269 7.17 -5.40 16.06
CA GLY A 269 5.89 -5.16 15.39
C GLY A 269 5.25 -3.79 15.69
N ARG A 270 5.91 -2.92 16.47
CA ARG A 270 5.38 -1.58 16.78
C ARG A 270 5.69 -0.60 15.66
N GLU A 271 4.68 0.17 15.26
CA GLU A 271 4.84 1.33 14.40
C GLU A 271 5.24 2.53 15.26
N LEU A 272 6.33 3.20 14.89
CA LEU A 272 6.75 4.47 15.47
C LEU A 272 6.56 5.59 14.47
N GLU A 273 6.02 6.70 14.96
CA GLU A 273 5.96 7.96 14.24
C GLU A 273 6.98 8.92 14.84
N LEU A 274 8.03 9.21 14.07
CA LEU A 274 9.15 10.04 14.49
C LEU A 274 9.02 11.45 13.89
N ARG A 275 9.48 12.46 14.62
CA ARG A 275 9.54 13.84 14.13
C ARG A 275 10.97 14.18 13.78
N GLY A 276 11.17 14.65 12.54
CA GLY A 276 12.48 15.02 12.03
C GLY A 276 12.58 16.50 11.72
N THR A 277 13.80 17.01 11.80
CA THR A 277 14.19 18.31 11.26
C THR A 277 15.44 18.13 10.42
N TYR A 278 15.45 18.65 9.21
CA TYR A 278 16.61 18.73 8.33
C TYR A 278 16.94 20.20 8.10
N CYS A 279 18.22 20.53 8.06
CA CYS A 279 18.74 21.84 7.68
C CYS A 279 19.67 21.65 6.48
N PHE A 280 19.31 22.25 5.36
CA PHE A 280 20.11 22.25 4.14
C PHE A 280 20.80 23.60 4.00
N GLY A 281 22.13 23.61 4.11
CA GLY A 281 22.92 24.79 3.77
C GLY A 281 22.96 24.95 2.26
N TRP A 282 22.61 26.15 1.79
CA TRP A 282 22.51 26.45 0.37
C TRP A 282 23.60 27.44 -0.04
N ASP A 283 24.26 27.13 -1.16
CA ASP A 283 25.11 28.07 -1.88
C ASP A 283 24.31 28.69 -3.02
N SER A 284 23.92 29.95 -2.82
CA SER A 284 23.15 30.73 -3.79
C SER A 284 23.94 31.13 -5.02
N VAL A 285 25.28 31.11 -4.96
CA VAL A 285 26.15 31.42 -6.11
C VAL A 285 26.20 30.24 -7.06
N ASN A 286 26.42 29.03 -6.54
CA ASN A 286 26.55 27.82 -7.35
C ASN A 286 25.23 27.03 -7.49
N ASN A 287 24.15 27.46 -6.83
CA ASN A 287 22.86 26.79 -6.76
C ASN A 287 22.97 25.32 -6.32
N ARG A 288 23.73 25.09 -5.25
CA ARG A 288 24.02 23.75 -4.71
C ARG A 288 23.84 23.68 -3.21
N VAL A 289 23.52 22.49 -2.73
CA VAL A 289 23.56 22.19 -1.29
C VAL A 289 24.99 21.93 -0.86
N VAL A 290 25.45 22.66 0.16
CA VAL A 290 26.81 22.55 0.72
C VAL A 290 26.83 21.89 2.08
N SER A 291 25.69 21.81 2.77
CA SER A 291 25.60 21.06 4.02
C SER A 291 24.22 20.45 4.22
N VAL A 292 24.21 19.30 4.90
CA VAL A 292 23.01 18.64 5.38
C VAL A 292 23.20 18.36 6.85
N GLN A 293 22.30 18.87 7.69
CA GLN A 293 22.20 18.47 9.08
C GLN A 293 20.81 17.91 9.31
N TYR A 294 20.67 16.93 10.20
CA TYR A 294 19.37 16.45 10.59
C TYR A 294 19.35 15.94 12.03
N SER A 295 18.15 15.89 12.59
CA SER A 295 17.85 15.27 13.88
C SER A 295 16.45 14.67 13.79
N ILE A 296 16.28 13.41 14.16
CA ILE A 296 14.99 12.73 14.16
C ILE A 296 14.75 12.11 15.54
N ASP A 297 13.68 12.53 16.20
CA ASP A 297 13.37 12.11 17.57
C ASP A 297 12.76 10.70 17.62
N MET A 298 13.58 9.73 18.02
CA MET A 298 13.14 8.37 18.35
C MET A 298 12.84 8.20 19.84
N LEU A 299 13.42 9.03 20.70
CA LEU A 299 13.29 8.90 22.15
C LEU A 299 11.85 9.11 22.60
N THR A 300 11.20 10.19 22.14
CA THR A 300 9.83 10.52 22.54
C THR A 300 8.83 9.40 22.24
N PRO A 301 8.74 8.84 21.02
CA PRO A 301 7.79 7.76 20.75
C PRO A 301 8.14 6.46 21.50
N LEU A 302 9.42 6.17 21.75
CA LEU A 302 9.81 5.02 22.56
C LEU A 302 9.44 5.20 24.04
N LEU A 303 9.62 6.40 24.59
CA LEU A 303 9.21 6.72 25.96
C LEU A 303 7.70 6.57 26.13
N GLN A 304 6.91 7.03 25.14
CA GLN A 304 5.45 6.85 25.13
C GLN A 304 5.05 5.38 25.02
N LEU A 305 5.76 4.59 24.22
CA LEU A 305 5.49 3.16 24.03
C LEU A 305 5.82 2.34 25.29
N LEU A 306 6.95 2.62 25.93
CA LEU A 306 7.47 1.84 27.06
C LEU A 306 6.95 2.34 28.41
N GLY A 307 6.57 3.60 28.51
CA GLY A 307 6.07 4.23 29.74
C GLY A 307 7.13 4.42 30.83
N SER A 308 8.41 4.18 30.52
CA SER A 308 9.52 4.25 31.46
C SER A 308 10.77 4.83 30.79
N LEU A 309 11.36 5.84 31.42
CA LEU A 309 12.62 6.43 30.99
C LEU A 309 13.79 5.45 31.13
N GLU A 310 13.75 4.60 32.16
CA GLU A 310 14.75 3.56 32.38
C GLU A 310 14.73 2.53 31.24
N ASP A 311 13.54 2.04 30.87
CA ASP A 311 13.39 1.12 29.74
C ASP A 311 13.80 1.79 28.43
N ALA A 312 13.44 3.05 28.21
CA ALA A 312 13.83 3.81 27.02
C ALA A 312 15.36 4.03 26.95
N SER A 313 16.02 4.30 28.08
CA SER A 313 17.49 4.42 28.16
C SER A 313 18.17 3.09 27.79
N ARG A 314 17.70 1.97 28.35
CA ARG A 314 18.22 0.62 28.07
C ARG A 314 18.10 0.21 26.60
N VAL A 315 17.11 0.73 25.88
CA VAL A 315 17.01 0.50 24.43
C VAL A 315 18.25 1.03 23.71
N PHE A 316 18.84 2.15 24.16
CA PHE A 316 19.96 2.80 23.49
C PHE A 316 21.36 2.43 24.03
N GLU A 317 21.48 1.78 25.19
CA GLU A 317 22.78 1.48 25.85
C GLU A 317 23.80 0.73 24.99
N ASN A 318 23.37 -0.08 24.02
CA ASN A 318 24.25 -0.78 23.06
C ASN A 318 23.65 -0.77 21.63
N ALA A 319 22.83 0.24 21.35
CA ALA A 319 22.20 0.37 20.03
C ALA A 319 23.21 0.85 18.99
N LEU A 320 23.02 0.41 17.73
CA LEU A 320 23.73 0.94 16.57
C LEU A 320 23.04 2.19 15.99
N VAL A 321 22.04 2.71 16.69
CA VAL A 321 21.31 3.93 16.36
C VAL A 321 21.15 4.78 17.61
N THR A 322 21.38 6.09 17.49
CA THR A 322 21.22 7.04 18.58
C THR A 322 19.76 7.49 18.73
N PRO A 323 19.39 8.13 19.87
CA PRO A 323 18.05 8.69 20.07
C PRO A 323 17.60 9.71 19.01
N ASP A 324 18.55 10.38 18.35
CA ASP A 324 18.34 11.33 17.25
C ASP A 324 18.46 10.70 15.83
N CYS A 325 18.42 9.36 15.75
CA CYS A 325 18.51 8.54 14.53
C CYS A 325 19.81 8.69 13.73
N LYS A 326 20.95 8.84 14.40
CA LYS A 326 22.27 8.73 13.77
C LYS A 326 22.77 7.30 13.89
N PHE A 327 23.39 6.79 12.83
CA PHE A 327 23.93 5.44 12.81
C PHE A 327 25.34 5.44 13.38
N VAL A 328 25.60 4.51 14.30
CA VAL A 328 26.89 4.36 14.98
C VAL A 328 27.64 3.19 14.34
N SER A 329 28.95 3.35 14.10
CA SER A 329 29.77 2.23 13.65
C SER A 329 29.96 1.25 14.82
N PRO A 330 29.91 -0.09 14.61
CA PRO A 330 30.22 -1.06 15.65
C PRO A 330 31.61 -0.89 16.29
N VAL A 331 32.53 -0.18 15.60
CA VAL A 331 33.86 0.16 16.12
C VAL A 331 33.80 1.23 17.21
N ASP A 332 32.84 2.17 17.14
CA ASP A 332 32.75 3.33 18.03
C ASP A 332 32.16 2.95 19.41
N ILE A 333 31.43 1.84 19.50
CA ILE A 333 30.79 1.37 20.74
C ILE A 333 31.82 0.82 21.75
N ARG A 334 33.01 0.42 21.30
CA ARG A 334 34.09 -0.07 22.19
C ARG A 334 34.89 1.05 22.86
N ALA A 335 34.60 2.31 22.56
CA ALA A 335 35.37 3.47 23.03
C ALA A 335 34.61 4.37 24.03
N SER A 336 33.37 4.03 24.40
CA SER A 336 32.54 4.77 25.37
C SER A 336 32.25 3.92 26.59
#